data_AF-A0A967ARS3-F1
#
_entry.id   AF-A0A967ARS3-F1
#
_cell.length_a   1.000
_cell.length_b   1.000
_cell.length_c   1.000
_cell.angle_alpha   90.00
_cell.angle_beta   90.00
_cell.angle_gamma   90.00
#
_symmetry.space_group_name_H-M   'P 1'
#
loop_
_entity.id
_entity.type
_entity.pdbx_description
1 polymer ?
#
loop_
_entity_poly.entity_id
_entity_poly.type
_entity_poly.pdbx_seq_one_letter_code
_entity_poly.pdbx_strand_id
1 'polypeptide(L)'
;MILNNIGKRYLVALLGMATFLFLANYLKKSESKELEQMVVVLNAKVPQDDVFQLFYWERGESKFQIANSVRTKVTGSQQFQNITFELPNIYDLFRLRLDIGENLNQGTVNIKQIRFIKKGGALVYGIEEFKRLFAPNKYVAQSKNGSFEGKRDTINMKPVYDPYFISVDSSTEMESISENKLTQYPYLISAFICLAIFLFVGYNVNRISVSPEALFVGAFVLILILPTLQNQLQLTEPLENLEKRELAEMPEYSWSKSFTREFETYYNDNFGLRNNLVNWGGTYRTKLFRSSIHPELVKFGKKKWLFYNKMEGSRMFKSYARTNLLPQDTLRMVINKWEDKKKRFDAEGRKYFLSFWPNKHSIYPEYLPITMKVQIKDTLSRVDQILQQLAKDNSPIKLHDVRPELLQSKGEKVLYHKFDSHWNDYGAFLAYRSFFNANKEALGMLPKSEEDFEIRWEDYSGGEFIQMLGVRNKGFFKEKNPKFTIKENKDQIEYLPIDGFPRLTVRTRNEHCGNKIKALIFRDSFSNSLIQFFSLHFYEVTYIWGYKEYYVGKVQPDIIIEGFVEREIGEKIK
;
A
#
# COMPACT_ATOMS: atom_id res chain seq x y z
N MET A 1 -35.02 -12.91 34.58
CA MET A 1 -36.32 -13.62 34.46
C MET A 1 -36.01 -15.06 34.12
N ILE A 2 -36.17 -15.98 35.09
CA ILE A 2 -35.81 -17.39 34.91
C ILE A 2 -36.88 -18.01 34.00
N LEU A 3 -36.48 -18.48 32.81
CA LEU A 3 -37.38 -19.17 31.87
C LEU A 3 -38.03 -20.38 32.59
N ASN A 4 -39.34 -20.53 32.45
CA ASN A 4 -40.05 -21.73 32.90
C ASN A 4 -39.54 -22.97 32.11
N ASN A 5 -39.83 -24.18 32.59
CA ASN A 5 -39.33 -25.43 31.97
C ASN A 5 -39.70 -25.56 30.49
N ILE A 6 -40.83 -24.97 30.07
CA ILE A 6 -41.27 -24.92 28.68
C ILE A 6 -40.37 -23.99 27.86
N GLY A 7 -40.10 -22.78 28.35
CA GLY A 7 -39.20 -21.82 27.72
C GLY A 7 -37.76 -22.31 27.60
N LYS A 8 -37.27 -23.08 28.58
CA LYS A 8 -35.95 -23.72 28.49
C LYS A 8 -35.88 -24.74 27.34
N ARG A 9 -36.94 -25.52 27.12
CA ARG A 9 -36.99 -26.50 26.01
C ARG A 9 -37.03 -25.84 24.64
N TYR A 10 -37.79 -24.75 24.48
CA TYR A 10 -37.78 -23.96 23.24
C TYR A 10 -36.41 -23.33 22.95
N LEU A 11 -35.74 -22.80 23.98
CA LEU A 11 -34.40 -22.25 23.84
C LEU A 11 -33.39 -23.31 23.40
N VAL A 12 -33.44 -24.53 23.96
CA VAL A 12 -32.58 -25.65 23.56
C VAL A 12 -32.86 -26.09 22.12
N ALA A 13 -34.12 -26.09 21.68
CA ALA A 13 -34.48 -26.37 20.28
C ALA A 13 -33.94 -25.32 19.31
N LEU A 14 -34.05 -24.03 19.64
CA LEU A 14 -33.50 -22.94 18.85
C LEU A 14 -31.97 -23.00 18.77
N LEU A 15 -31.29 -23.22 19.90
CA LEU A 15 -29.83 -23.37 19.95
C LEU A 15 -29.37 -24.62 19.19
N GLY A 16 -30.13 -25.72 19.27
CA GLY A 16 -29.85 -26.94 18.50
C GLY A 16 -29.93 -26.70 17.00
N MET A 17 -30.97 -26.01 16.53
CA MET A 17 -31.11 -25.63 15.12
C MET A 17 -29.98 -24.69 14.66
N ALA A 18 -29.65 -23.69 15.47
CA ALA A 18 -28.54 -22.77 15.18
C ALA A 18 -27.20 -23.52 15.11
N THR A 19 -26.96 -24.45 16.03
CA THR A 19 -25.74 -25.29 16.06
C THR A 19 -25.67 -26.22 14.84
N PHE A 20 -26.80 -26.80 14.42
CA PHE A 20 -26.87 -27.62 13.22
C PHE A 20 -26.53 -26.83 11.96
N LEU A 21 -27.17 -25.68 11.77
CA LEU A 21 -26.89 -24.81 10.62
C LEU A 21 -25.44 -24.33 10.65
N PHE A 22 -24.93 -24.01 11.84
CA PHE A 22 -23.54 -23.62 12.05
C PHE A 22 -22.57 -24.72 11.63
N LEU A 23 -22.69 -25.93 12.21
CA LEU A 23 -21.77 -27.03 12.00
C LEU A 23 -21.86 -27.57 10.57
N ALA A 24 -23.07 -27.57 9.98
CA ALA A 24 -23.26 -27.96 8.59
C ALA A 24 -22.57 -26.98 7.62
N ASN A 25 -22.71 -25.67 7.87
CA ASN A 25 -22.02 -24.66 7.06
C ASN A 25 -20.50 -24.68 7.28
N TYR A 26 -20.04 -24.94 8.52
CA TYR A 26 -18.63 -25.10 8.82
C TYR A 26 -18.04 -26.31 8.09
N LEU A 27 -18.65 -27.49 8.20
CA LEU A 27 -18.19 -28.70 7.51
C LEU A 27 -18.29 -28.57 5.98
N LYS A 28 -19.26 -27.79 5.47
CA LYS A 28 -19.38 -27.49 4.04
C LYS A 28 -18.26 -26.57 3.54
N LYS A 29 -17.83 -25.61 4.35
CA LYS A 29 -16.73 -24.66 4.05
C LYS A 29 -15.36 -25.18 4.47
N SER A 30 -15.30 -26.26 5.24
CA SER A 30 -14.05 -26.84 5.69
C SER A 30 -13.43 -27.60 4.52
N GLU A 31 -12.45 -26.96 3.91
CA GLU A 31 -11.63 -27.52 2.83
C GLU A 31 -10.28 -27.92 3.41
N SER A 32 -9.78 -29.08 3.02
CA SER A 32 -8.34 -29.33 3.09
C SER A 32 -7.68 -28.40 2.08
N LYS A 33 -6.78 -27.55 2.56
CA LYS A 33 -5.96 -26.71 1.68
C LYS A 33 -4.96 -27.55 0.88
N GLU A 34 -4.62 -28.73 1.35
CA GLU A 34 -3.69 -29.62 0.66
C GLU A 34 -4.40 -30.37 -0.49
N LEU A 35 -3.88 -30.16 -1.69
CA LEU A 35 -4.11 -30.97 -2.88
C LEU A 35 -2.95 -31.95 -2.99
N GLU A 36 -3.21 -33.21 -2.66
CA GLU A 36 -2.29 -34.33 -2.95
C GLU A 36 -2.00 -34.38 -4.48
N GLN A 37 -0.87 -35.00 -4.88
CA GLN A 37 -0.37 -35.09 -6.27
C GLN A 37 -1.48 -35.05 -7.34
N MET A 38 -1.58 -33.91 -8.02
CA MET A 38 -2.58 -33.66 -9.06
C MET A 38 -1.94 -33.86 -10.44
N VAL A 39 -2.60 -34.62 -11.31
CA VAL A 39 -2.17 -34.78 -12.70
C VAL A 39 -3.08 -33.99 -13.62
N VAL A 40 -2.51 -33.06 -14.38
CA VAL A 40 -3.23 -32.25 -15.35
C VAL A 40 -2.96 -32.76 -16.75
N VAL A 41 -4.01 -33.06 -17.51
CA VAL A 41 -3.90 -33.61 -18.87
C VAL A 41 -4.61 -32.69 -19.87
N LEU A 42 -3.83 -32.02 -20.71
CA LEU A 42 -4.32 -31.20 -21.81
C LEU A 42 -4.42 -32.06 -23.08
N ASN A 43 -5.61 -32.15 -23.67
CA ASN A 43 -5.77 -32.79 -24.98
C ASN A 43 -5.74 -31.71 -26.07
N ALA A 44 -4.66 -31.67 -26.85
CA ALA A 44 -4.44 -30.65 -27.85
C ALA A 44 -3.77 -31.19 -29.11
N LYS A 45 -4.01 -30.51 -30.24
CA LYS A 45 -3.26 -30.66 -31.49
C LYS A 45 -2.19 -29.57 -31.52
N VAL A 46 -0.92 -29.97 -31.61
CA VAL A 46 0.26 -29.11 -31.47
C VAL A 46 1.15 -29.36 -32.69
N PRO A 47 1.14 -28.49 -33.72
CA PRO A 47 1.72 -28.82 -35.04
C PRO A 47 3.23 -29.03 -35.08
N GLN A 48 3.98 -28.38 -34.20
CA GLN A 48 5.44 -28.40 -34.12
C GLN A 48 5.91 -28.88 -32.74
N ASP A 49 7.17 -29.31 -32.67
CA ASP A 49 7.83 -29.59 -31.39
C ASP A 49 7.91 -28.32 -30.55
N ASP A 50 7.56 -28.43 -29.27
CA ASP A 50 7.54 -27.30 -28.33
C ASP A 50 7.77 -27.73 -26.88
N VAL A 51 7.79 -26.75 -25.97
CA VAL A 51 7.75 -26.97 -24.53
C VAL A 51 6.56 -26.22 -23.96
N PHE A 52 5.68 -26.95 -23.29
CA PHE A 52 4.57 -26.35 -22.56
C PHE A 52 4.91 -26.33 -21.07
N GLN A 53 4.37 -25.33 -20.36
CA GLN A 53 4.64 -25.15 -18.94
C GLN A 53 3.36 -24.85 -18.19
N LEU A 54 3.14 -25.54 -17.08
CA LEU A 54 2.03 -25.29 -16.18
C LEU A 54 2.59 -24.76 -14.86
N PHE A 55 2.27 -23.51 -14.56
CA PHE A 55 2.56 -22.87 -13.29
C PHE A 55 1.37 -23.07 -12.34
N TYR A 56 1.69 -23.26 -11.07
CA TYR A 56 0.74 -23.22 -9.96
C TYR A 56 1.16 -22.12 -8.99
N TRP A 57 0.18 -21.41 -8.44
CA TRP A 57 0.40 -20.33 -7.49
C TRP A 57 -0.41 -20.60 -6.23
N GLU A 58 0.26 -20.60 -5.08
CA GLU A 58 -0.34 -20.79 -3.76
C GLU A 58 -0.67 -19.44 -3.12
N ARG A 59 -1.74 -19.39 -2.32
CA ARG A 59 -2.27 -18.12 -1.75
C ARG A 59 -1.28 -17.40 -0.81
N GLY A 60 -0.22 -18.07 -0.34
CA GLY A 60 0.85 -17.49 0.48
C GLY A 60 1.94 -16.75 -0.30
N GLU A 61 1.94 -16.82 -1.64
CA GLU A 61 3.02 -16.27 -2.44
C GLU A 61 2.65 -14.92 -3.09
N SER A 62 3.64 -14.04 -3.27
CA SER A 62 3.43 -12.70 -3.83
C SER A 62 3.22 -12.67 -5.35
N LYS A 63 3.63 -13.72 -6.09
CA LYS A 63 3.54 -13.85 -7.55
C LYS A 63 3.88 -15.28 -7.99
N PHE A 64 3.56 -15.64 -9.24
CA PHE A 64 4.07 -16.86 -9.87
C PHE A 64 5.60 -16.94 -9.81
N GLN A 65 6.11 -18.10 -9.40
CA GLN A 65 7.53 -18.41 -9.33
C GLN A 65 7.90 -19.47 -10.36
N ILE A 66 9.08 -19.38 -10.97
CA ILE A 66 9.56 -20.42 -11.91
C ILE A 66 9.71 -21.77 -11.20
N ALA A 67 10.10 -21.75 -9.91
CA ALA A 67 10.19 -22.96 -9.09
C ALA A 67 8.84 -23.71 -8.95
N ASN A 68 7.71 -23.00 -9.09
CA ASN A 68 6.37 -23.56 -8.94
C ASN A 68 5.73 -23.81 -10.30
N SER A 69 6.41 -24.63 -11.10
CA SER A 69 5.94 -24.99 -12.42
C SER A 69 6.47 -26.35 -12.87
N VAL A 70 5.73 -26.96 -13.80
CA VAL A 70 6.11 -28.21 -14.43
C VAL A 70 6.18 -27.99 -15.93
N ARG A 71 7.32 -28.33 -16.52
CA ARG A 71 7.56 -28.24 -17.97
C ARG A 71 7.44 -29.61 -18.60
N THR A 72 6.82 -29.67 -19.77
CA THR A 72 6.68 -30.90 -20.54
C THR A 72 7.05 -30.64 -21.98
N LYS A 73 7.87 -31.53 -22.56
CA LYS A 73 8.22 -31.46 -23.98
C LYS A 73 7.08 -32.04 -24.80
N VAL A 74 6.67 -31.35 -25.84
CA VAL A 74 5.59 -31.76 -26.73
C VAL A 74 6.17 -32.04 -28.11
N THR A 75 5.95 -33.24 -28.62
CA THR A 75 6.33 -33.59 -30.00
C THR A 75 5.22 -33.16 -30.95
N GLY A 76 5.57 -32.48 -32.04
CA GLY A 76 4.65 -31.98 -33.03
C GLY A 76 3.80 -33.09 -33.64
N SER A 77 2.48 -32.89 -33.68
CA SER A 77 1.53 -33.79 -34.32
C SER A 77 0.34 -33.03 -34.91
N GLN A 78 -0.11 -33.52 -36.07
CA GLN A 78 -1.33 -33.06 -36.72
C GLN A 78 -2.60 -33.68 -36.12
N GLN A 79 -2.47 -34.59 -35.16
CA GLN A 79 -3.57 -35.23 -34.43
C GLN A 79 -3.62 -34.73 -32.97
N PHE A 80 -4.78 -34.88 -32.32
CA PHE A 80 -4.91 -34.59 -30.90
C PHE A 80 -4.10 -35.59 -30.08
N GLN A 81 -3.27 -35.06 -29.18
CA GLN A 81 -2.46 -35.82 -28.24
C GLN A 81 -2.72 -35.37 -26.80
N ASN A 82 -2.38 -36.22 -25.83
CA ASN A 82 -2.43 -35.86 -24.42
C ASN A 82 -1.07 -35.32 -23.99
N ILE A 83 -1.09 -34.14 -23.40
CA ILE A 83 0.07 -33.45 -22.84
C ILE A 83 -0.15 -33.43 -21.32
N THR A 84 0.74 -34.10 -20.59
CA THR A 84 0.57 -34.37 -19.15
C THR A 84 1.53 -33.52 -18.33
N PHE A 85 1.00 -32.93 -17.25
CA PHE A 85 1.74 -32.21 -16.22
C PHE A 85 1.49 -32.91 -14.88
N GLU A 86 2.55 -33.44 -14.27
CA GLU A 86 2.50 -34.06 -12.95
C GLU A 86 2.90 -33.01 -11.90
N LEU A 87 1.91 -32.47 -11.20
CA LEU A 87 2.17 -31.45 -10.19
C LEU A 87 2.59 -32.11 -8.86
N PRO A 88 3.47 -31.46 -8.09
CA PRO A 88 3.78 -31.90 -6.72
C PRO A 88 2.54 -31.75 -5.82
N ASN A 89 2.68 -32.08 -4.53
CA ASN A 89 1.67 -31.68 -3.56
C ASN A 89 1.59 -30.16 -3.51
N ILE A 90 0.38 -29.61 -3.61
CA ILE A 90 0.13 -28.17 -3.60
C ILE A 90 -0.72 -27.84 -2.37
N TYR A 91 -0.33 -26.80 -1.65
CA TYR A 91 -1.02 -26.29 -0.48
C TYR A 91 -1.68 -24.93 -0.78
N ASP A 92 -3.01 -24.88 -0.74
CA ASP A 92 -3.86 -23.70 -0.98
C ASP A 92 -3.69 -23.13 -2.40
N LEU A 93 -3.96 -23.98 -3.41
CA LEU A 93 -3.91 -23.59 -4.83
C LEU A 93 -4.81 -22.39 -5.10
N PHE A 94 -4.19 -21.28 -5.48
CA PHE A 94 -4.85 -20.03 -5.77
C PHE A 94 -5.10 -19.84 -7.27
N ARG A 95 -4.08 -20.06 -8.11
CA ARG A 95 -4.19 -19.90 -9.58
C ARG A 95 -3.33 -20.87 -10.36
N LEU A 96 -3.69 -21.04 -11.61
CA LEU A 96 -2.91 -21.75 -12.62
C LEU A 96 -2.54 -20.80 -13.76
N ARG A 97 -1.36 -21.00 -14.34
CA ARG A 97 -0.98 -20.37 -15.61
C ARG A 97 -0.46 -21.45 -16.56
N LEU A 98 -1.05 -21.55 -17.75
CA LEU A 98 -0.69 -22.53 -18.77
C LEU A 98 -0.04 -21.82 -19.96
N ASP A 99 1.24 -22.11 -20.17
CA ASP A 99 2.03 -21.58 -21.27
C ASP A 99 2.03 -22.62 -22.39
N ILE A 100 1.60 -22.19 -23.57
CA ILE A 100 1.34 -23.07 -24.73
C ILE A 100 2.40 -22.95 -25.82
N GLY A 101 3.64 -22.63 -25.43
CA GLY A 101 4.78 -22.74 -26.33
C GLY A 101 5.86 -21.68 -26.16
N GLU A 102 7.09 -22.11 -26.39
CA GLU A 102 8.28 -21.27 -26.56
C GLU A 102 8.69 -21.18 -28.04
N ASN A 103 8.12 -22.04 -28.90
CA ASN A 103 8.41 -22.09 -30.32
C ASN A 103 7.70 -20.97 -31.10
N LEU A 104 8.49 -20.00 -31.57
CA LEU A 104 8.04 -18.87 -32.39
C LEU A 104 7.31 -19.27 -33.69
N ASN A 105 7.47 -20.51 -34.14
CA ASN A 105 6.89 -21.05 -35.38
C ASN A 105 5.82 -22.14 -35.09
N GLN A 106 5.30 -22.20 -33.85
CA GLN A 106 4.35 -23.23 -33.43
C GLN A 106 3.09 -23.33 -34.30
N GLY A 107 2.63 -22.19 -34.83
CA GLY A 107 1.35 -22.07 -35.51
C GLY A 107 0.16 -22.21 -34.56
N THR A 108 -0.97 -22.70 -35.07
CA THR A 108 -2.21 -22.84 -34.30
C THR A 108 -2.22 -24.12 -33.45
N VAL A 109 -2.38 -23.96 -32.13
CA VAL A 109 -2.66 -25.03 -31.17
C VAL A 109 -4.18 -25.16 -31.01
N ASN A 110 -4.74 -26.36 -31.25
CA ASN A 110 -6.16 -26.61 -31.00
C ASN A 110 -6.33 -27.36 -29.69
N ILE A 111 -7.05 -26.78 -28.73
CA ILE A 111 -7.36 -27.43 -27.45
C ILE A 111 -8.76 -28.03 -27.53
N LYS A 112 -8.88 -29.31 -27.18
CA LYS A 112 -10.18 -30.01 -27.12
C LYS A 112 -10.76 -30.04 -25.72
N GLN A 113 -9.92 -30.36 -24.74
CA GLN A 113 -10.30 -30.51 -23.34
C GLN A 113 -9.07 -30.44 -22.43
N ILE A 114 -9.31 -30.14 -21.16
CA ILE A 114 -8.32 -30.29 -20.08
C ILE A 114 -8.94 -31.12 -18.95
N ARG A 115 -8.13 -31.98 -18.33
CA ARG A 115 -8.55 -32.84 -17.22
C ARG A 115 -7.66 -32.61 -16.00
N PHE A 116 -8.26 -32.54 -14.83
CA PHE A 116 -7.57 -32.45 -13.53
C PHE A 116 -7.89 -33.72 -12.74
N ILE A 117 -6.89 -34.58 -12.57
CA ILE A 117 -7.02 -35.86 -11.89
C ILE A 117 -6.50 -35.67 -10.46
N LYS A 118 -7.38 -35.86 -9.48
CA LYS A 118 -7.08 -35.74 -8.04
C LYS A 118 -7.55 -36.98 -7.27
N LYS A 119 -7.12 -37.12 -6.03
CA LYS A 119 -7.64 -38.17 -5.14
C LYS A 119 -9.14 -37.95 -4.93
N GLY A 120 -9.95 -38.95 -5.31
CA GLY A 120 -11.41 -38.89 -5.23
C GLY A 120 -12.13 -38.54 -6.55
N GLY A 121 -11.42 -38.29 -7.66
CA GLY A 121 -12.04 -38.18 -8.98
C GLY A 121 -11.26 -37.37 -10.02
N ALA A 122 -11.85 -37.23 -11.21
CA ALA A 122 -11.31 -36.40 -12.28
C ALA A 122 -12.33 -35.32 -12.67
N LEU A 123 -11.86 -34.07 -12.77
CA LEU A 123 -12.61 -32.97 -13.36
C LEU A 123 -12.26 -32.89 -14.83
N VAL A 124 -13.28 -32.84 -15.71
CA VAL A 124 -13.12 -32.82 -17.16
C VAL A 124 -13.78 -31.57 -17.70
N TYR A 125 -12.98 -30.72 -18.33
CA TYR A 125 -13.43 -29.46 -18.90
C TYR A 125 -13.26 -29.49 -20.41
N GLY A 126 -14.37 -29.39 -21.15
CA GLY A 126 -14.37 -29.22 -22.59
C GLY A 126 -13.87 -27.82 -22.99
N ILE A 127 -13.94 -27.49 -24.28
CA ILE A 127 -13.41 -26.21 -24.76
C ILE A 127 -14.16 -24.98 -24.22
N GLU A 128 -15.46 -25.08 -23.96
CA GLU A 128 -16.23 -23.95 -23.43
C GLU A 128 -15.95 -23.72 -21.94
N GLU A 129 -15.85 -24.80 -21.16
CA GLU A 129 -15.36 -24.76 -19.77
C GLU A 129 -13.92 -24.24 -19.71
N PHE A 130 -13.04 -24.69 -20.62
CA PHE A 130 -11.66 -24.23 -20.69
C PHE A 130 -11.59 -22.71 -20.88
N LYS A 131 -12.41 -22.13 -21.76
CA LYS A 131 -12.45 -20.67 -21.98
C LYS A 131 -13.00 -19.89 -20.78
N ARG A 132 -13.83 -20.50 -19.94
CA ARG A 132 -14.28 -19.89 -18.66
C ARG A 132 -13.21 -20.01 -17.59
N LEU A 133 -12.50 -21.15 -17.56
CA LEU A 133 -11.42 -21.41 -16.63
C LEU A 133 -10.20 -20.55 -16.93
N PHE A 134 -9.82 -20.36 -18.20
CA PHE A 134 -8.56 -19.76 -18.63
C PHE A 134 -8.75 -18.55 -19.54
N ALA A 135 -8.24 -17.40 -19.12
CA ALA A 135 -8.17 -16.19 -19.92
C ALA A 135 -6.83 -16.08 -20.67
N PRO A 136 -6.83 -15.88 -22.00
CA PRO A 136 -5.61 -15.66 -22.77
C PRO A 136 -4.98 -14.31 -22.40
N ASN A 137 -3.65 -14.25 -22.41
CA ASN A 137 -2.94 -12.97 -22.39
C ASN A 137 -2.95 -12.31 -23.79
N LYS A 138 -2.34 -11.12 -23.89
CA LYS A 138 -2.28 -10.38 -25.17
C LYS A 138 -1.48 -11.09 -26.28
N TYR A 139 -0.64 -12.07 -25.93
CA TYR A 139 0.17 -12.84 -26.87
C TYR A 139 -0.54 -14.09 -27.38
N VAL A 140 -1.83 -14.28 -27.09
CA VAL A 140 -2.63 -15.38 -27.64
C VAL A 140 -3.75 -14.81 -28.52
N ALA A 141 -3.73 -15.16 -29.80
CA ALA A 141 -4.86 -15.00 -30.71
C ALA A 141 -5.86 -16.12 -30.47
N GLN A 142 -7.14 -15.79 -30.36
CA GLN A 142 -8.21 -16.78 -30.31
C GLN A 142 -8.97 -16.80 -31.64
N SER A 143 -9.11 -17.99 -32.21
CA SER A 143 -9.95 -18.26 -33.39
C SER A 143 -11.17 -19.09 -32.99
N LYS A 144 -12.17 -19.19 -33.88
CA LYS A 144 -13.36 -20.02 -33.63
C LYS A 144 -12.96 -21.49 -33.33
N ASN A 145 -13.74 -22.16 -32.47
CA ASN A 145 -13.65 -23.59 -32.14
C ASN A 145 -12.40 -24.08 -31.38
N GLY A 146 -11.85 -23.29 -30.45
CA GLY A 146 -10.78 -23.75 -29.55
C GLY A 146 -9.38 -23.74 -30.16
N SER A 147 -9.21 -22.93 -31.18
CA SER A 147 -7.96 -22.73 -31.90
C SER A 147 -7.25 -21.50 -31.34
N PHE A 148 -6.01 -21.65 -30.90
CA PHE A 148 -5.21 -20.62 -30.26
C PHE A 148 -3.86 -20.49 -30.96
N GLU A 149 -3.41 -19.26 -31.19
CA GLU A 149 -2.14 -19.01 -31.89
C GLU A 149 -1.33 -17.96 -31.13
N GLY A 150 -0.04 -18.24 -30.91
CA GLY A 150 0.85 -17.29 -30.25
C GLY A 150 1.19 -16.11 -31.17
N LYS A 151 1.08 -14.89 -30.63
CA LYS A 151 1.43 -13.63 -31.30
C LYS A 151 2.78 -13.13 -30.82
N ARG A 152 3.55 -12.59 -31.75
CA ARG A 152 4.76 -11.83 -31.45
C ARG A 152 4.39 -10.38 -31.13
N ASP A 153 5.16 -9.78 -30.23
CA ASP A 153 5.09 -8.36 -29.93
C ASP A 153 6.52 -7.80 -29.82
N THR A 154 6.66 -6.49 -29.71
CA THR A 154 7.94 -5.85 -29.46
C THR A 154 7.88 -4.95 -28.24
N ILE A 155 8.80 -5.15 -27.31
CA ILE A 155 9.00 -4.27 -26.15
C ILE A 155 10.42 -3.73 -26.23
N ASN A 156 10.57 -2.41 -26.28
CA ASN A 156 11.88 -1.74 -26.43
C ASN A 156 12.69 -2.26 -27.64
N MET A 157 12.04 -2.45 -28.79
CA MET A 157 12.64 -2.99 -30.02
C MET A 157 13.19 -4.44 -29.91
N LYS A 158 12.88 -5.16 -28.82
CA LYS A 158 13.18 -6.59 -28.69
C LYS A 158 11.91 -7.42 -28.96
N PRO A 159 12.01 -8.51 -29.75
CA PRO A 159 10.88 -9.41 -29.96
C PRO A 159 10.54 -10.11 -28.65
N VAL A 160 9.25 -10.14 -28.31
CA VAL A 160 8.69 -10.85 -27.16
C VAL A 160 7.65 -11.84 -27.66
N TYR A 161 7.69 -13.05 -27.15
CA TYR A 161 6.74 -14.12 -27.41
C TYR A 161 6.56 -14.90 -26.11
N ASP A 162 5.35 -14.83 -25.55
CA ASP A 162 5.02 -15.44 -24.26
C ASP A 162 3.54 -15.84 -24.24
N PRO A 163 3.06 -16.73 -25.13
CA PRO A 163 1.65 -17.09 -25.22
C PRO A 163 1.24 -17.95 -24.01
N TYR A 164 0.42 -17.37 -23.13
CA TYR A 164 -0.09 -18.09 -21.96
C TYR A 164 -1.54 -17.76 -21.65
N PHE A 165 -2.14 -18.66 -20.90
CA PHE A 165 -3.43 -18.48 -20.27
C PHE A 165 -3.27 -18.38 -18.75
N ILE A 166 -4.09 -17.57 -18.11
CA ILE A 166 -4.18 -17.49 -16.65
C ILE A 166 -5.58 -17.92 -16.21
N SER A 167 -5.67 -18.70 -15.13
CA SER A 167 -6.96 -19.09 -14.59
C SER A 167 -7.75 -17.85 -14.15
N VAL A 168 -9.03 -17.79 -14.49
CA VAL A 168 -9.94 -16.71 -14.10
C VAL A 168 -10.31 -16.88 -12.63
N ASP A 169 -10.11 -15.81 -11.86
CA ASP A 169 -10.47 -15.76 -10.44
C ASP A 169 -11.93 -16.09 -10.22
N SER A 170 -12.21 -16.94 -9.23
CA SER A 170 -13.58 -17.31 -8.82
C SER A 170 -14.45 -17.83 -9.98
N SER A 171 -13.82 -18.41 -11.01
CA SER A 171 -14.56 -19.25 -11.95
C SER A 171 -15.02 -20.52 -11.25
N THR A 172 -16.22 -21.00 -11.57
CA THR A 172 -16.79 -22.24 -11.02
C THR A 172 -15.86 -23.43 -11.21
N GLU A 173 -15.11 -23.43 -12.31
CA GLU A 173 -14.12 -24.43 -12.66
C GLU A 173 -12.88 -24.32 -11.75
N MET A 174 -12.33 -23.13 -11.54
CA MET A 174 -11.17 -22.94 -10.66
C MET A 174 -11.49 -23.31 -9.21
N GLU A 175 -12.66 -22.90 -8.71
CA GLU A 175 -13.15 -23.28 -7.37
C GLU A 175 -13.22 -24.80 -7.24
N SER A 176 -13.78 -25.49 -8.23
CA SER A 176 -13.88 -26.97 -8.22
C SER A 176 -12.50 -27.66 -8.21
N ILE A 177 -11.49 -27.05 -8.84
CA ILE A 177 -10.12 -27.55 -8.86
C ILE A 177 -9.46 -27.36 -7.49
N SER A 178 -9.58 -26.16 -6.90
CA SER A 178 -8.96 -25.82 -5.61
C SER A 178 -9.64 -26.45 -4.40
N GLU A 179 -10.95 -26.75 -4.48
CA GLU A 179 -11.70 -27.34 -3.36
C GLU A 179 -11.33 -28.82 -3.13
N ASN A 180 -10.93 -29.13 -1.89
CA ASN A 180 -10.86 -30.48 -1.36
C ASN A 180 -11.77 -30.60 -0.12
N LYS A 181 -13.04 -30.94 -0.35
CA LYS A 181 -14.06 -30.98 0.71
C LYS A 181 -13.69 -32.01 1.77
N LEU A 182 -13.70 -31.59 3.05
CA LEU A 182 -13.43 -32.48 4.18
C LEU A 182 -14.40 -33.69 4.22
N THR A 183 -15.63 -33.50 3.76
CA THR A 183 -16.64 -34.56 3.68
C THR A 183 -17.65 -34.29 2.57
N GLN A 184 -18.17 -35.36 1.95
CA GLN A 184 -19.25 -35.30 0.98
C GLN A 184 -20.64 -35.14 1.65
N TYR A 185 -20.73 -35.34 2.97
CA TYR A 185 -22.00 -35.37 3.71
C TYR A 185 -22.03 -34.41 4.92
N PRO A 186 -21.74 -33.10 4.74
CA PRO A 186 -21.59 -32.15 5.85
C PRO A 186 -22.89 -31.99 6.66
N TYR A 187 -24.04 -32.02 6.01
CA TYR A 187 -25.35 -31.92 6.66
C TYR A 187 -25.71 -33.17 7.47
N LEU A 188 -25.35 -34.37 6.97
CA LEU A 188 -25.67 -35.62 7.66
C LEU A 188 -24.81 -35.79 8.93
N ILE A 189 -23.51 -35.47 8.83
CA ILE A 189 -22.60 -35.47 9.96
C ILE A 189 -23.02 -34.42 11.00
N SER A 190 -23.37 -33.21 10.54
CA SER A 190 -23.90 -32.16 11.42
C SER A 190 -25.18 -32.59 12.13
N ALA A 191 -26.14 -33.20 11.40
CA ALA A 191 -27.38 -33.69 11.98
C ALA A 191 -27.13 -34.72 13.07
N PHE A 192 -26.20 -35.67 12.83
CA PHE A 192 -25.85 -36.70 13.81
C PHE A 192 -25.24 -36.11 15.10
N ILE A 193 -24.25 -35.22 14.95
CA ILE A 193 -23.59 -34.56 16.08
C ILE A 193 -24.61 -33.71 16.87
N CYS A 194 -25.42 -32.91 16.18
CA CYS A 194 -26.40 -32.05 16.82
C CYS A 194 -27.52 -32.84 17.48
N LEU A 195 -27.94 -33.98 16.93
CA LEU A 195 -28.93 -34.85 17.56
C LEU A 195 -28.41 -35.40 18.89
N ALA A 196 -27.15 -35.87 18.94
CA ALA A 196 -26.54 -36.37 20.16
C ALA A 196 -26.47 -35.29 21.26
N ILE A 197 -26.03 -34.08 20.90
CA ILE A 197 -25.98 -32.92 21.81
C ILE A 197 -27.39 -32.54 22.27
N PHE A 198 -28.36 -32.50 21.35
CA PHE A 198 -29.73 -32.12 21.64
C PHE A 198 -30.41 -33.11 22.59
N LEU A 199 -30.22 -34.42 22.39
CA LEU A 199 -30.73 -35.45 23.30
C LEU A 199 -30.10 -35.33 24.69
N PHE A 200 -28.77 -35.11 24.76
CA PHE A 200 -28.07 -34.94 26.03
C PHE A 200 -28.53 -33.69 26.80
N VAL A 201 -28.60 -32.53 26.14
CA VAL A 201 -29.04 -31.27 26.76
C VAL A 201 -30.52 -31.34 27.09
N GLY A 202 -31.36 -31.86 26.20
CA GLY A 202 -32.80 -32.02 26.42
C GLY A 202 -33.11 -32.91 27.63
N TYR A 203 -32.37 -34.00 27.82
CA TYR A 203 -32.49 -34.88 28.99
C TYR A 203 -32.10 -34.16 30.29
N ASN A 204 -31.08 -33.29 30.24
CA ASN A 204 -30.54 -32.60 31.41
C ASN A 204 -31.11 -31.19 31.64
N VAL A 205 -31.91 -30.62 30.74
CA VAL A 205 -32.30 -29.19 30.73
C VAL A 205 -32.99 -28.73 32.02
N ASN A 206 -33.78 -29.62 32.63
CA ASN A 206 -34.48 -29.33 33.88
C ASN A 206 -33.56 -29.37 35.11
N ARG A 207 -32.39 -30.01 34.99
CA ARG A 207 -31.33 -30.06 36.02
C ARG A 207 -30.34 -28.90 35.88
N ILE A 208 -30.36 -28.18 34.76
CA ILE A 208 -29.49 -27.03 34.51
C ILE A 208 -30.11 -25.78 35.15
N SER A 209 -29.45 -25.27 36.19
CA SER A 209 -29.66 -23.92 36.71
C SER A 209 -28.58 -23.00 36.14
N VAL A 210 -28.99 -21.86 35.57
CA VAL A 210 -28.07 -20.85 35.05
C VAL A 210 -28.02 -19.73 36.08
N SER A 211 -26.94 -19.68 36.86
CA SER A 211 -26.72 -18.61 37.82
C SER A 211 -26.22 -17.32 37.13
N PRO A 212 -26.32 -16.15 37.76
CA PRO A 212 -25.71 -14.92 37.23
C PRO A 212 -24.21 -15.05 36.98
N GLU A 213 -23.50 -15.81 37.82
CA GLU A 213 -22.07 -16.11 37.66
C GLU A 213 -21.83 -16.95 36.40
N ALA A 214 -22.66 -17.96 36.16
CA ALA A 214 -22.57 -18.77 34.93
C ALA A 214 -22.84 -17.93 33.67
N LEU A 215 -23.78 -16.97 33.71
CA LEU A 215 -23.99 -16.01 32.61
C LEU A 215 -22.80 -15.10 32.40
N PHE A 216 -22.21 -14.58 33.47
CA PHE A 216 -21.03 -13.73 33.41
C PHE A 216 -19.84 -14.48 32.81
N VAL A 217 -19.56 -15.70 33.31
CA VAL A 217 -18.51 -16.57 32.76
C VAL A 217 -18.79 -16.90 31.30
N GLY A 218 -20.02 -17.24 30.95
CA GLY A 218 -20.41 -17.50 29.56
C GLY A 218 -20.19 -16.30 28.64
N ALA A 219 -20.56 -15.09 29.09
CA ALA A 219 -20.33 -13.86 28.34
C ALA A 219 -18.84 -13.55 28.18
N PHE A 220 -18.05 -13.72 29.24
CA PHE A 220 -16.61 -13.54 29.21
C PHE A 220 -15.94 -14.51 28.23
N VAL A 221 -16.28 -15.79 28.30
CA VAL A 221 -15.80 -16.82 27.37
C VAL A 221 -16.22 -16.47 25.93
N LEU A 222 -17.46 -16.03 25.71
CA LEU A 222 -17.92 -15.61 24.39
C LEU A 222 -17.08 -14.46 23.83
N ILE A 223 -16.75 -13.45 24.66
CA ILE A 223 -15.89 -12.33 24.25
C ILE A 223 -14.50 -12.81 23.82
N LEU A 224 -13.92 -13.80 24.52
CA LEU A 224 -12.60 -14.35 24.19
C LEU A 224 -12.61 -15.18 22.90
N ILE A 225 -13.68 -15.93 22.63
CA ILE A 225 -13.77 -16.80 21.45
C ILE A 225 -14.23 -16.00 20.21
N LEU A 226 -14.96 -14.90 20.39
CA LEU A 226 -15.55 -14.12 19.29
C LEU A 226 -14.56 -13.68 18.20
N PRO A 227 -13.33 -13.18 18.49
CA PRO A 227 -12.33 -12.90 17.47
C PRO A 227 -11.96 -14.11 16.61
N THR A 228 -11.83 -15.28 17.24
CA THR A 228 -11.50 -16.53 16.54
C THR A 228 -12.66 -16.98 15.68
N LEU A 229 -13.90 -16.90 16.21
CA LEU A 229 -15.11 -17.17 15.43
C LEU A 229 -15.24 -16.24 14.24
N GLN A 230 -14.98 -14.94 14.42
CA GLN A 230 -14.97 -13.99 13.31
C GLN A 230 -13.96 -14.38 12.23
N ASN A 231 -12.74 -14.79 12.60
CA ASN A 231 -11.72 -15.19 11.62
C ASN A 231 -12.10 -16.45 10.85
N GLN A 232 -12.69 -17.44 11.51
CA GLN A 232 -13.06 -18.70 10.87
C GLN A 232 -14.35 -18.62 10.07
N LEU A 233 -15.30 -17.77 10.49
CA LEU A 233 -16.67 -17.80 9.99
C LEU A 233 -17.05 -16.56 9.19
N GLN A 234 -16.28 -15.48 9.33
CA GLN A 234 -16.55 -14.18 8.71
C GLN A 234 -17.98 -13.71 9.01
N LEU A 235 -18.35 -13.71 10.30
CA LEU A 235 -19.71 -13.34 10.77
C LEU A 235 -20.13 -11.93 10.31
N THR A 236 -19.15 -11.04 10.16
CA THR A 236 -19.32 -9.71 9.56
C THR A 236 -18.21 -9.43 8.57
N GLU A 237 -18.44 -8.53 7.61
CA GLU A 237 -17.38 -8.06 6.71
C GLU A 237 -16.22 -7.43 7.51
N PRO A 238 -14.97 -7.87 7.28
CA PRO A 238 -13.81 -7.32 7.97
C PRO A 238 -13.61 -5.86 7.57
N LEU A 239 -13.40 -4.99 8.56
CA LEU A 239 -13.03 -3.61 8.28
C LEU A 239 -11.60 -3.58 7.70
N GLU A 240 -11.41 -2.89 6.58
CA GLU A 240 -10.08 -2.64 6.03
C GLU A 240 -9.13 -2.03 7.07
N ASN A 241 -7.87 -2.43 7.02
CA ASN A 241 -6.85 -1.84 7.87
C ASN A 241 -6.63 -0.36 7.48
N LEU A 242 -6.84 0.53 8.45
CA LEU A 242 -6.65 1.97 8.27
C LEU A 242 -5.24 2.43 8.65
N GLU A 243 -4.48 1.58 9.35
CA GLU A 243 -3.12 1.89 9.78
C GLU A 243 -2.16 1.76 8.58
N LYS A 244 -1.38 2.81 8.28
CA LYS A 244 -0.33 2.78 7.24
C LYS A 244 0.90 2.00 7.69
N ARG A 245 0.75 0.72 7.98
CA ARG A 245 1.86 -0.19 8.33
C ARG A 245 1.65 -1.57 7.74
N GLU A 246 2.75 -2.27 7.52
CA GLU A 246 2.74 -3.69 7.20
C GLU A 246 2.32 -4.46 8.46
N LEU A 247 1.42 -5.43 8.27
CA LEU A 247 0.99 -6.32 9.33
C LEU A 247 1.99 -7.47 9.45
N ALA A 248 2.23 -7.94 10.67
CA ALA A 248 3.06 -9.11 10.87
C ALA A 248 2.48 -10.33 10.14
N GLU A 249 3.37 -11.12 9.53
CA GLU A 249 3.05 -12.38 8.87
C GLU A 249 3.02 -13.53 9.89
N MET A 250 2.38 -14.64 9.55
CA MET A 250 2.30 -15.81 10.42
C MET A 250 3.69 -16.44 10.55
N PRO A 251 4.29 -16.51 11.75
CA PRO A 251 5.62 -17.08 11.90
C PRO A 251 5.60 -18.60 11.69
N GLU A 252 6.70 -19.15 11.18
CA GLU A 252 6.90 -20.58 11.14
C GLU A 252 6.97 -21.15 12.56
N TYR A 253 6.26 -22.26 12.79
CA TYR A 253 6.19 -22.87 14.10
C TYR A 253 7.56 -23.34 14.57
N SER A 254 7.96 -22.92 15.78
CA SER A 254 9.15 -23.45 16.45
C SER A 254 9.01 -23.39 17.97
N TRP A 255 9.73 -24.27 18.68
CA TRP A 255 9.78 -24.30 20.15
C TRP A 255 10.68 -23.21 20.76
N SER A 256 10.81 -22.07 20.09
CA SER A 256 11.70 -20.98 20.50
C SER A 256 10.93 -19.89 21.25
N LYS A 257 11.63 -19.13 22.11
CA LYS A 257 11.08 -17.92 22.72
C LYS A 257 10.74 -16.84 21.68
N SER A 258 11.43 -16.83 20.54
CA SER A 258 11.16 -15.89 19.45
C SER A 258 9.82 -16.18 18.78
N PHE A 259 9.47 -17.46 18.58
CA PHE A 259 8.16 -17.84 18.04
C PHE A 259 7.01 -17.27 18.88
N THR A 260 7.06 -17.36 20.21
CA THR A 260 5.99 -16.81 21.06
C THR A 260 5.79 -15.30 20.84
N ARG A 261 6.89 -14.53 20.76
CA ARG A 261 6.84 -13.08 20.54
C ARG A 261 6.38 -12.72 19.13
N GLU A 262 6.85 -13.45 18.12
CA GLU A 262 6.45 -13.26 16.73
C GLU A 262 4.98 -13.63 16.52
N PHE A 263 4.52 -14.73 17.14
CA PHE A 263 3.13 -15.15 17.10
C PHE A 263 2.23 -14.15 17.83
N GLU A 264 2.64 -13.63 18.98
CA GLU A 264 1.91 -12.57 19.67
C GLU A 264 1.79 -11.32 18.79
N THR A 265 2.87 -10.93 18.11
CA THR A 265 2.87 -9.80 17.16
C THR A 265 1.91 -10.05 16.00
N TYR A 266 1.99 -11.23 15.38
CA TYR A 266 1.07 -11.68 14.32
C TYR A 266 -0.38 -11.68 14.80
N TYR A 267 -0.67 -12.31 15.95
CA TYR A 267 -2.03 -12.41 16.46
C TYR A 267 -2.60 -11.03 16.75
N ASN A 268 -1.83 -10.16 17.42
CA ASN A 268 -2.22 -8.78 17.70
C ASN A 268 -2.52 -7.96 16.44
N ASP A 269 -1.98 -8.35 15.29
CA ASP A 269 -2.21 -7.71 13.99
C ASP A 269 -3.37 -8.32 13.19
N ASN A 270 -3.70 -9.59 13.42
CA ASN A 270 -4.55 -10.39 12.53
C ASN A 270 -5.78 -11.02 13.22
N PHE A 271 -6.02 -10.79 14.51
CA PHE A 271 -7.20 -11.32 15.19
C PHE A 271 -8.52 -10.72 14.67
N GLY A 272 -9.59 -11.51 14.67
CA GLY A 272 -10.88 -11.10 14.11
C GLY A 272 -11.50 -9.92 14.84
N LEU A 273 -12.17 -9.04 14.10
CA LEU A 273 -12.72 -7.76 14.58
C LEU A 273 -11.68 -6.72 15.05
N ARG A 274 -10.37 -6.99 14.97
CA ARG A 274 -9.33 -6.04 15.40
C ARG A 274 -9.56 -4.64 14.85
N ASN A 275 -9.69 -4.51 13.52
CA ASN A 275 -9.83 -3.20 12.88
C ASN A 275 -11.11 -2.48 13.32
N ASN A 276 -12.20 -3.21 13.55
CA ASN A 276 -13.44 -2.66 14.12
C ASN A 276 -13.20 -2.12 15.53
N LEU A 277 -12.51 -2.89 16.38
CA LEU A 277 -12.18 -2.51 17.76
C LEU A 277 -11.22 -1.32 17.82
N VAL A 278 -10.17 -1.30 16.98
CA VAL A 278 -9.26 -0.14 16.84
C VAL A 278 -10.04 1.09 16.41
N ASN A 279 -10.88 0.99 15.38
CA ASN A 279 -11.69 2.11 14.91
C ASN A 279 -12.70 2.59 15.96
N TRP A 280 -13.34 1.69 16.69
CA TRP A 280 -14.25 2.05 17.78
C TRP A 280 -13.49 2.75 18.90
N GLY A 281 -12.45 2.11 19.45
CA GLY A 281 -11.62 2.68 20.50
C GLY A 281 -11.03 4.04 20.11
N GLY A 282 -10.58 4.18 18.87
CA GLY A 282 -10.03 5.40 18.32
C GLY A 282 -11.07 6.50 18.18
N THR A 283 -12.27 6.14 17.73
CA THR A 283 -13.40 7.08 17.62
C THR A 283 -13.78 7.62 18.99
N TYR A 284 -13.91 6.77 20.01
CA TYR A 284 -14.24 7.20 21.37
C TYR A 284 -13.13 8.07 21.97
N ARG A 285 -11.86 7.63 21.87
CA ARG A 285 -10.70 8.40 22.38
C ARG A 285 -10.55 9.76 21.70
N THR A 286 -10.79 9.81 20.40
CA THR A 286 -10.73 11.04 19.60
C THR A 286 -11.85 12.00 19.98
N LYS A 287 -13.11 11.51 20.04
CA LYS A 287 -14.29 12.37 20.25
C LYS A 287 -14.41 12.86 21.69
N LEU A 288 -14.19 11.98 22.67
CA LEU A 288 -14.36 12.29 24.09
C LEU A 288 -13.11 12.93 24.70
N PHE A 289 -11.95 12.32 24.46
CA PHE A 289 -10.71 12.70 25.16
C PHE A 289 -9.73 13.50 24.30
N ARG A 290 -10.00 13.67 23.01
CA ARG A 290 -9.08 14.30 22.04
C ARG A 290 -7.67 13.71 22.14
N SER A 291 -7.61 12.37 22.15
CA SER A 291 -6.37 11.61 22.32
C SER A 291 -6.21 10.56 21.23
N SER A 292 -4.96 10.27 20.88
CA SER A 292 -4.59 9.19 19.95
C SER A 292 -4.52 7.86 20.70
N ILE A 293 -4.85 6.76 20.04
CA ILE A 293 -4.51 5.41 20.51
C ILE A 293 -2.99 5.19 20.47
N HIS A 294 -2.33 5.84 19.51
CA HIS A 294 -0.90 5.79 19.25
C HIS A 294 -0.27 7.18 19.41
N PRO A 295 -0.20 7.73 20.64
CA PRO A 295 0.37 9.05 20.90
C PRO A 295 1.84 9.16 20.48
N GLU A 296 2.57 8.06 20.42
CA GLU A 296 3.92 7.92 19.91
C GLU A 296 4.02 8.02 18.38
N LEU A 297 2.91 8.02 17.63
CA LEU A 297 2.86 8.19 16.18
C LEU A 297 2.22 9.53 15.78
N VAL A 298 1.12 9.90 16.43
CA VAL A 298 0.37 11.13 16.16
C VAL A 298 -0.18 11.71 17.45
N LYS A 299 -0.03 13.02 17.65
CA LYS A 299 -0.56 13.74 18.82
C LYS A 299 -1.59 14.79 18.46
N PHE A 300 -2.59 14.92 19.33
CA PHE A 300 -3.48 16.06 19.32
C PHE A 300 -2.79 17.28 19.91
N GLY A 301 -2.80 18.36 19.13
CA GLY A 301 -2.48 19.71 19.54
C GLY A 301 -3.71 20.53 19.90
N LYS A 302 -3.49 21.81 20.15
CA LYS A 302 -4.55 22.80 20.40
C LYS A 302 -5.38 23.02 19.14
N LYS A 303 -6.61 23.52 19.30
CA LYS A 303 -7.54 23.87 18.20
C LYS A 303 -7.72 22.74 17.16
N LYS A 304 -7.74 21.49 17.63
CA LYS A 304 -7.92 20.26 16.82
C LYS A 304 -6.77 19.95 15.84
N TRP A 305 -5.62 20.62 15.92
CA TRP A 305 -4.47 20.26 15.08
C TRP A 305 -3.94 18.88 15.46
N LEU A 306 -3.51 18.10 14.48
CA LEU A 306 -2.77 16.86 14.69
C LEU A 306 -1.31 17.06 14.32
N PHE A 307 -0.39 16.42 15.03
CA PHE A 307 1.05 16.53 14.80
C PHE A 307 1.68 15.16 14.69
N TYR A 308 2.59 15.01 13.70
CA TYR A 308 3.37 13.79 13.54
C TYR A 308 4.32 13.65 14.72
N ASN A 309 4.19 12.56 15.46
CA ASN A 309 4.94 12.35 16.69
C ASN A 309 5.73 11.04 16.71
N LYS A 310 6.00 10.40 15.54
CA LYS A 310 6.77 9.14 15.51
C LYS A 310 8.06 9.27 16.33
N MET A 311 8.08 8.66 17.52
CA MET A 311 9.15 8.79 18.51
C MET A 311 10.29 7.83 18.22
N GLU A 312 9.98 6.55 18.06
CA GLU A 312 10.97 5.50 17.83
C GLU A 312 11.46 5.48 16.38
N GLY A 313 12.78 5.40 16.20
CA GLY A 313 13.45 5.28 14.90
C GLY A 313 13.23 6.44 13.92
N SER A 314 12.57 7.52 14.33
CA SER A 314 12.11 8.60 13.44
C SER A 314 12.87 9.90 13.64
N ARG A 315 13.19 10.54 12.52
CA ARG A 315 13.84 11.87 12.49
C ARG A 315 12.91 12.99 12.94
N MET A 316 11.59 12.80 12.83
CA MET A 316 10.63 13.83 13.21
C MET A 316 10.78 14.21 14.69
N PHE A 317 10.84 13.22 15.59
CA PHE A 317 11.00 13.46 17.02
C PHE A 317 12.28 14.23 17.33
N LYS A 318 13.42 13.75 16.82
CA LYS A 318 14.71 14.40 17.06
C LYS A 318 14.77 15.82 16.47
N SER A 319 14.12 16.05 15.33
CA SER A 319 14.04 17.36 14.68
C SER A 319 13.30 18.38 15.53
N TYR A 320 12.04 18.11 15.92
CA TYR A 320 11.28 19.09 16.69
C TYR A 320 11.79 19.23 18.13
N ALA A 321 12.31 18.14 18.72
CA ALA A 321 12.90 18.16 20.06
C ALA A 321 14.28 18.85 20.10
N ARG A 322 14.86 19.16 18.94
CA ARG A 322 16.20 19.76 18.76
C ARG A 322 17.33 18.90 19.36
N THR A 323 17.20 17.58 19.24
CA THR A 323 18.19 16.59 19.71
C THR A 323 19.00 15.98 18.57
N ASN A 324 18.97 16.61 17.39
CA ASN A 324 19.59 16.11 16.17
C ASN A 324 20.73 16.99 15.65
N LEU A 325 21.35 17.85 16.48
CA LEU A 325 22.51 18.64 16.04
C LEU A 325 23.60 17.72 15.49
N LEU A 326 24.26 18.19 14.42
CA LEU A 326 25.36 17.48 13.80
C LEU A 326 26.65 17.75 14.59
N PRO A 327 27.50 16.76 14.83
CA PRO A 327 28.88 17.00 15.26
C PRO A 327 29.60 17.92 14.25
N GLN A 328 30.55 18.73 14.71
CA GLN A 328 31.17 19.77 13.88
C GLN A 328 31.82 19.20 12.61
N ASP A 329 32.47 18.03 12.69
CA ASP A 329 33.10 17.40 11.52
C ASP A 329 32.05 16.92 10.50
N THR A 330 30.93 16.35 10.97
CA THR A 330 29.81 15.96 10.10
C THR A 330 29.16 17.19 9.46
N LEU A 331 28.98 18.27 10.23
CA LEU A 331 28.44 19.54 9.72
C LEU A 331 29.33 20.11 8.59
N ARG A 332 30.64 20.16 8.81
CA ARG A 332 31.60 20.60 7.78
C ARG A 332 31.59 19.68 6.56
N MET A 333 31.53 18.37 6.76
CA MET A 333 31.41 17.42 5.65
C MET A 333 30.15 17.68 4.81
N VAL A 334 29.01 17.92 5.47
CA VAL A 334 27.73 18.24 4.80
C VAL A 334 27.87 19.48 3.93
N ILE A 335 28.43 20.56 4.48
CA ILE A 335 28.64 21.84 3.78
C ILE A 335 29.61 21.67 2.62
N ASN A 336 30.78 21.05 2.85
CA ASN A 336 31.78 20.82 1.82
C ASN A 336 31.20 20.05 0.62
N LYS A 337 30.39 19.00 0.85
CA LYS A 337 29.75 18.27 -0.26
C LYS A 337 28.79 19.14 -1.07
N TRP A 338 28.10 20.10 -0.45
CA TRP A 338 27.25 21.04 -1.17
C TRP A 338 28.05 22.10 -1.93
N GLU A 339 29.14 22.61 -1.34
CA GLU A 339 30.07 23.52 -2.00
C GLU A 339 30.75 22.87 -3.21
N ASP A 340 31.21 21.62 -3.08
CA ASP A 340 31.83 20.84 -4.16
C ASP A 340 30.84 20.60 -5.30
N LYS A 341 29.58 20.23 -4.97
CA LYS A 341 28.50 20.12 -5.97
C LYS A 341 28.27 21.45 -6.67
N LYS A 342 28.16 22.55 -5.92
CA LYS A 342 27.97 23.89 -6.50
C LYS A 342 29.10 24.23 -7.47
N LYS A 343 30.35 24.12 -7.01
CA LYS A 343 31.54 24.42 -7.80
C LYS A 343 31.57 23.60 -9.10
N ARG A 344 31.29 22.30 -9.02
CA ARG A 344 31.27 21.43 -10.20
C ARG A 344 30.14 21.78 -11.17
N PHE A 345 28.91 21.94 -10.67
CA PHE A 345 27.78 22.26 -11.54
C PHE A 345 27.93 23.64 -12.18
N ASP A 346 28.44 24.64 -11.44
CA ASP A 346 28.76 25.96 -11.99
C ASP A 346 29.82 25.85 -13.11
N ALA A 347 30.86 25.02 -12.93
CA ALA A 347 31.87 24.77 -13.97
C ALA A 347 31.32 24.04 -15.22
N GLU A 348 30.24 23.28 -15.05
CA GLU A 348 29.49 22.62 -16.13
C GLU A 348 28.42 23.54 -16.74
N GLY A 349 28.34 24.81 -16.34
CA GLY A 349 27.36 25.77 -16.82
C GLY A 349 25.95 25.58 -16.25
N ARG A 350 25.79 24.80 -15.18
CA ARG A 350 24.52 24.46 -14.54
C ARG A 350 24.36 25.22 -13.23
N LYS A 351 23.16 25.76 -12.97
CA LYS A 351 22.87 26.48 -11.72
C LYS A 351 22.37 25.51 -10.65
N TYR A 352 23.02 25.50 -9.48
CA TYR A 352 22.66 24.63 -8.36
C TYR A 352 22.12 25.42 -7.16
N PHE A 353 20.95 25.01 -6.67
CA PHE A 353 20.24 25.65 -5.56
C PHE A 353 19.86 24.65 -4.46
N LEU A 354 19.92 25.11 -3.21
CA LEU A 354 19.43 24.40 -2.04
C LEU A 354 18.24 25.12 -1.41
N SER A 355 17.25 24.35 -0.96
CA SER A 355 16.16 24.85 -0.14
C SER A 355 15.72 23.79 0.86
N PHE A 356 15.03 24.19 1.91
CA PHE A 356 14.34 23.24 2.79
C PHE A 356 12.89 23.63 3.02
N TRP A 357 12.07 22.62 3.33
CA TRP A 357 10.65 22.77 3.58
C TRP A 357 10.40 22.62 5.09
N PRO A 358 9.97 23.68 5.81
CA PRO A 358 9.90 23.62 7.26
C PRO A 358 8.89 22.58 7.76
N ASN A 359 9.14 22.02 8.94
CA ASN A 359 8.15 21.16 9.56
C ASN A 359 6.95 21.99 10.03
N LYS A 360 5.75 21.40 10.00
CA LYS A 360 4.55 21.98 10.64
C LYS A 360 4.76 22.38 12.10
N HIS A 361 5.61 21.63 12.81
CA HIS A 361 6.04 21.89 14.18
C HIS A 361 6.76 23.24 14.35
N SER A 362 7.56 23.61 13.36
CA SER A 362 8.36 24.84 13.35
C SER A 362 7.51 26.06 12.97
N ILE A 363 6.51 25.88 12.10
CA ILE A 363 5.62 26.96 11.67
C ILE A 363 4.48 27.20 12.67
N TYR A 364 3.92 26.16 13.28
CA TYR A 364 2.80 26.24 14.22
C TYR A 364 3.12 25.72 15.65
N PRO A 365 4.21 26.18 16.30
CA PRO A 365 4.54 25.75 17.66
C PRO A 365 3.47 26.14 18.70
N GLU A 366 2.67 27.17 18.44
CA GLU A 366 1.53 27.59 19.28
C GLU A 366 0.46 26.51 19.42
N TYR A 367 0.32 25.63 18.43
CA TYR A 367 -0.66 24.55 18.43
C TYR A 367 -0.11 23.23 18.98
N LEU A 368 1.18 23.13 19.28
CA LEU A 368 1.73 21.94 19.92
C LEU A 368 1.13 21.72 21.31
N PRO A 369 0.86 20.46 21.71
CA PRO A 369 0.46 20.13 23.07
C PRO A 369 1.64 20.34 24.04
N ILE A 370 1.34 20.58 25.33
CA ILE A 370 2.36 20.84 26.34
C ILE A 370 3.38 19.69 26.45
N THR A 371 2.91 18.45 26.29
CA THR A 371 3.78 17.25 26.36
C THR A 371 4.80 17.18 25.22
N MET A 372 4.58 17.86 24.09
CA MET A 372 5.60 18.00 23.04
C MET A 372 6.49 19.21 23.30
N LYS A 373 5.93 20.33 23.78
CA LYS A 373 6.70 21.55 24.07
C LYS A 373 7.80 21.32 25.09
N VAL A 374 7.52 20.58 26.16
CA VAL A 374 8.52 20.26 27.21
C VAL A 374 9.67 19.36 26.73
N GLN A 375 9.53 18.74 25.55
CA GLN A 375 10.58 17.91 24.94
C GLN A 375 11.56 18.73 24.08
N ILE A 376 11.18 19.97 23.72
CA ILE A 376 12.02 20.86 22.93
C ILE A 376 13.16 21.37 23.80
N LYS A 377 14.40 21.05 23.42
CA LYS A 377 15.60 21.54 24.11
C LYS A 377 15.84 23.01 23.77
N ASP A 378 16.36 23.75 24.74
CA ASP A 378 16.80 25.13 24.56
C ASP A 378 18.17 25.17 23.87
N THR A 379 18.19 24.71 22.62
CA THR A 379 19.35 24.64 21.74
C THR A 379 18.96 25.09 20.33
N LEU A 380 19.93 25.25 19.44
CA LEU A 380 19.66 25.47 18.02
C LEU A 380 18.88 24.29 17.42
N SER A 381 18.07 24.57 16.39
CA SER A 381 17.64 23.50 15.48
C SER A 381 18.81 23.11 14.56
N ARG A 382 18.79 21.90 13.99
CA ARG A 382 19.80 21.50 12.99
C ARG A 382 19.87 22.47 11.81
N VAL A 383 18.73 22.97 11.35
CA VAL A 383 18.73 23.92 10.23
C VAL A 383 19.37 25.25 10.63
N ASP A 384 19.09 25.75 11.82
CA ASP A 384 19.75 26.97 12.31
C ASP A 384 21.26 26.76 12.48
N GLN A 385 21.69 25.57 12.95
CA GLN A 385 23.10 25.20 13.00
C GLN A 385 23.76 25.26 11.62
N ILE A 386 23.11 24.72 10.59
CA ILE A 386 23.62 24.73 9.21
C ILE A 386 23.66 26.16 8.65
N LEU A 387 22.58 26.94 8.81
CA LEU A 387 22.51 28.31 8.33
C LEU A 387 23.57 29.21 8.99
N GLN A 388 23.76 29.09 10.31
CA GLN A 388 24.80 29.82 11.03
C GLN A 388 26.20 29.44 10.56
N GLN A 389 26.47 28.16 10.32
CA GLN A 389 27.78 27.71 9.84
C GLN A 389 28.05 28.20 8.40
N LEU A 390 27.07 28.10 7.48
CA LEU A 390 27.18 28.63 6.12
C LEU A 390 27.47 30.14 6.12
N ALA A 391 26.80 30.91 6.99
CA ALA A 391 27.03 32.34 7.13
C ALA A 391 28.42 32.64 7.71
N LYS A 392 28.83 31.89 8.75
CA LYS A 392 30.15 32.02 9.39
C LYS A 392 31.29 31.78 8.41
N ASP A 393 31.15 30.78 7.54
CA ASP A 393 32.18 30.40 6.57
C ASP A 393 32.14 31.26 5.30
N ASN A 394 31.19 32.20 5.19
CA ASN A 394 30.91 32.95 3.96
C ASN A 394 30.77 32.02 2.73
N SER A 395 30.05 30.91 2.94
CA SER A 395 29.93 29.82 1.96
C SER A 395 29.36 30.33 0.63
N PRO A 396 29.89 29.87 -0.52
CA PRO A 396 29.34 30.20 -1.83
C PRO A 396 27.98 29.54 -2.08
N ILE A 397 27.63 28.47 -1.36
CA ILE A 397 26.30 27.85 -1.43
C ILE A 397 25.36 28.48 -0.38
N LYS A 398 24.11 28.72 -0.79
CA LYS A 398 23.04 29.23 0.08
C LYS A 398 21.97 28.15 0.26
N LEU A 399 21.61 27.86 1.51
CA LEU A 399 20.42 27.10 1.86
C LEU A 399 19.25 28.07 2.05
N HIS A 400 18.29 28.07 1.13
CA HIS A 400 17.16 28.99 1.20
C HIS A 400 16.25 28.67 2.40
N ASP A 401 16.02 29.67 3.26
CA ASP A 401 15.13 29.57 4.41
C ASP A 401 13.75 30.14 4.08
N VAL A 402 12.79 29.23 3.98
CA VAL A 402 11.38 29.55 3.66
C VAL A 402 10.59 29.99 4.90
N ARG A 403 11.08 29.73 6.12
CA ARG A 403 10.33 29.99 7.35
C ARG A 403 9.92 31.46 7.52
N PRO A 404 10.75 32.48 7.24
CA PRO A 404 10.36 33.87 7.42
C PRO A 404 9.06 34.23 6.69
N GLU A 405 8.94 33.84 5.42
CA GLU A 405 7.73 34.06 4.61
C GLU A 405 6.51 33.39 5.24
N LEU A 406 6.62 32.11 5.61
CA LEU A 406 5.51 31.36 6.18
C LEU A 406 5.11 31.89 7.58
N LEU A 407 6.08 32.29 8.39
CA LEU A 407 5.83 32.83 9.74
C LEU A 407 5.16 34.21 9.67
N GLN A 408 5.45 35.01 8.65
CA GLN A 408 4.77 36.28 8.42
C GLN A 408 3.31 36.06 8.02
N SER A 409 3.04 35.15 7.08
CA SER A 409 1.68 34.96 6.52
C SER A 409 0.76 34.03 7.31
N LYS A 410 1.27 33.22 8.27
CA LYS A 410 0.46 32.21 8.98
C LYS A 410 -0.69 32.77 9.82
N GLY A 411 -0.68 34.07 10.12
CA GLY A 411 -1.76 34.76 10.82
C GLY A 411 -2.96 35.07 9.93
N GLU A 412 -2.73 35.24 8.63
CA GLU A 412 -3.75 35.62 7.65
C GLU A 412 -4.44 34.41 7.03
N LYS A 413 -3.67 33.35 6.75
CA LYS A 413 -4.14 32.12 6.12
C LYS A 413 -3.59 30.90 6.84
N VAL A 414 -4.37 29.82 6.83
CA VAL A 414 -3.88 28.51 7.25
C VAL A 414 -2.98 27.98 6.13
N LEU A 415 -1.72 27.69 6.45
CA LEU A 415 -0.69 27.30 5.47
C LEU A 415 -0.39 25.79 5.48
N TYR A 416 -0.88 25.08 6.49
CA TYR A 416 -0.69 23.64 6.64
C TYR A 416 -2.02 22.95 6.89
N HIS A 417 -2.12 21.72 6.37
CA HIS A 417 -3.23 20.84 6.71
C HIS A 417 -3.25 20.57 8.21
N LYS A 418 -4.44 20.68 8.82
CA LYS A 418 -4.61 20.42 10.25
C LYS A 418 -4.37 18.95 10.58
N PHE A 419 -4.80 18.06 9.68
CA PHE A 419 -4.79 16.61 9.89
C PHE A 419 -3.73 15.86 9.05
N ASP A 420 -2.73 16.57 8.53
CA ASP A 420 -1.65 16.01 7.72
C ASP A 420 -0.29 16.64 8.09
N SER A 421 0.85 16.02 7.75
CA SER A 421 2.17 16.61 8.03
C SER A 421 2.55 17.74 7.07
N HIS A 422 1.93 17.81 5.89
CA HIS A 422 2.30 18.72 4.81
C HIS A 422 1.68 20.11 4.95
N TRP A 423 2.31 21.09 4.28
CA TRP A 423 1.63 22.33 3.96
C TRP A 423 0.41 22.07 3.07
N ASN A 424 -0.50 23.03 2.98
CA ASN A 424 -1.50 23.03 1.91
C ASN A 424 -0.96 23.79 0.68
N ASP A 425 -1.76 23.87 -0.38
CA ASP A 425 -1.34 24.48 -1.64
C ASP A 425 -0.95 25.97 -1.48
N TYR A 426 -1.50 26.68 -0.49
CA TYR A 426 -1.16 28.08 -0.22
C TYR A 426 0.17 28.22 0.52
N GLY A 427 0.47 27.34 1.50
CA GLY A 427 1.81 27.28 2.11
C GLY A 427 2.89 26.92 1.10
N ALA A 428 2.59 25.99 0.18
CA ALA A 428 3.47 25.64 -0.93
C ALA A 428 3.68 26.83 -1.89
N PHE A 429 2.62 27.58 -2.22
CA PHE A 429 2.69 28.78 -3.06
C PHE A 429 3.64 29.84 -2.46
N LEU A 430 3.50 30.14 -1.17
CA LEU A 430 4.40 31.09 -0.49
C LEU A 430 5.85 30.60 -0.48
N ALA A 431 6.07 29.30 -0.24
CA ALA A 431 7.40 28.69 -0.31
C ALA A 431 8.04 28.82 -1.70
N TYR A 432 7.26 28.57 -2.74
CA TYR A 432 7.66 28.75 -4.14
C TYR A 432 8.03 30.21 -4.44
N ARG A 433 7.18 31.18 -4.05
CA ARG A 433 7.45 32.60 -4.27
C ARG A 433 8.71 33.05 -3.55
N SER A 434 8.86 32.67 -2.28
CA SER A 434 10.05 32.95 -1.48
C SER A 434 11.33 32.44 -2.15
N PHE A 435 11.31 31.19 -2.64
CA PHE A 435 12.44 30.59 -3.34
C PHE A 435 12.81 31.33 -4.63
N PHE A 436 11.83 31.62 -5.50
CA PHE A 436 12.09 32.33 -6.75
C PHE A 436 12.57 33.77 -6.51
N ASN A 437 11.96 34.49 -5.57
CA ASN A 437 12.38 35.85 -5.22
C ASN A 437 13.82 35.90 -4.70
N ALA A 438 14.21 34.95 -3.84
CA ALA A 438 15.56 34.88 -3.30
C ALA A 438 16.63 34.53 -4.35
N ASN A 439 16.21 33.89 -5.45
CA ASN A 439 17.11 33.43 -6.52
C ASN A 439 16.86 34.13 -7.86
N LYS A 440 16.12 35.25 -7.89
CA LYS A 440 15.63 35.90 -9.13
C LYS A 440 16.75 36.26 -10.11
N GLU A 441 17.89 36.73 -9.61
CA GLU A 441 19.04 37.13 -10.45
C GLU A 441 19.69 35.91 -11.10
N ALA A 442 19.87 34.84 -10.32
CA ALA A 442 20.44 33.60 -10.82
C ALA A 442 19.46 32.87 -11.73
N LEU A 443 18.16 32.85 -11.43
CA LEU A 443 17.15 32.19 -12.26
C LEU A 443 16.82 32.98 -13.54
N GLY A 444 16.88 34.30 -13.50
CA GLY A 444 16.39 35.17 -14.57
C GLY A 444 14.86 35.15 -14.69
N MET A 445 14.15 34.79 -13.63
CA MET A 445 12.71 34.54 -13.61
C MET A 445 12.08 35.11 -12.34
N LEU A 446 10.85 35.60 -12.47
CA LEU A 446 10.03 36.05 -11.34
C LEU A 446 8.89 35.06 -11.10
N PRO A 447 8.49 34.86 -9.83
CA PRO A 447 7.34 34.00 -9.56
C PRO A 447 6.04 34.71 -9.99
N LYS A 448 5.11 33.92 -10.54
CA LYS A 448 3.68 34.25 -10.65
C LYS A 448 3.13 34.73 -9.30
N SER A 449 2.28 35.76 -9.33
CA SER A 449 1.64 36.36 -8.16
C SER A 449 0.35 35.63 -7.79
N GLU A 450 -0.35 36.05 -6.73
CA GLU A 450 -1.61 35.41 -6.34
C GLU A 450 -2.71 35.69 -7.37
N GLU A 451 -2.66 36.89 -7.98
CA GLU A 451 -3.63 37.36 -8.98
C GLU A 451 -3.61 36.52 -10.26
N ASP A 452 -2.50 35.83 -10.55
CA ASP A 452 -2.38 34.90 -11.67
C ASP A 452 -3.24 33.64 -11.51
N PHE A 453 -3.73 33.36 -10.30
CA PHE A 453 -4.48 32.15 -9.97
C PHE A 453 -5.93 32.43 -9.58
N GLU A 454 -6.81 31.50 -9.95
CA GLU A 454 -8.10 31.30 -9.30
C GLU A 454 -7.89 30.40 -8.08
N ILE A 455 -8.27 30.87 -6.89
CA ILE A 455 -8.09 30.13 -5.63
C ILE A 455 -9.46 29.76 -5.07
N ARG A 456 -9.76 28.46 -5.06
CA ARG A 456 -11.00 27.93 -4.50
C ARG A 456 -10.73 27.22 -3.18
N TRP A 457 -11.57 27.47 -2.18
CA TRP A 457 -11.49 26.83 -0.87
C TRP A 457 -12.53 25.71 -0.77
N GLU A 458 -12.07 24.47 -0.90
CA GLU A 458 -12.92 23.29 -0.97
C GLU A 458 -12.95 22.55 0.36
N ASP A 459 -14.05 21.87 0.67
CA ASP A 459 -14.12 21.01 1.86
C ASP A 459 -13.15 19.83 1.73
N TYR A 460 -12.32 19.67 2.74
CA TYR A 460 -11.32 18.61 2.82
C TYR A 460 -11.49 17.83 4.12
N SER A 461 -11.57 16.51 3.98
CA SER A 461 -11.72 15.57 5.09
C SER A 461 -10.67 14.45 5.04
N GLY A 462 -9.63 14.62 4.23
CA GLY A 462 -8.46 13.74 4.20
C GLY A 462 -7.43 14.12 5.26
N GLY A 463 -6.29 13.43 5.21
CA GLY A 463 -5.12 13.71 6.05
C GLY A 463 -4.53 12.41 6.60
N GLU A 464 -3.22 12.22 6.41
CA GLU A 464 -2.55 10.99 6.81
C GLU A 464 -2.65 10.71 8.31
N PHE A 465 -2.78 11.75 9.14
CA PHE A 465 -2.87 11.57 10.59
C PHE A 465 -4.19 10.97 11.04
N ILE A 466 -5.27 11.14 10.28
CA ILE A 466 -6.55 10.51 10.58
C ILE A 466 -6.42 8.98 10.46
N GLN A 467 -5.73 8.53 9.41
CA GLN A 467 -5.43 7.11 9.20
C GLN A 467 -4.53 6.58 10.33
N MET A 468 -3.52 7.35 10.73
CA MET A 468 -2.64 7.00 11.87
C MET A 468 -3.36 6.99 13.23
N LEU A 469 -4.53 7.62 13.37
CA LEU A 469 -5.38 7.49 14.56
C LEU A 469 -6.15 6.16 14.58
N GLY A 470 -6.16 5.40 13.47
CA GLY A 470 -6.94 4.18 13.30
C GLY A 470 -8.44 4.43 13.16
N VAL A 471 -8.86 5.63 12.74
CA VAL A 471 -10.28 6.05 12.75
C VAL A 471 -10.81 6.33 11.35
N ARG A 472 -11.99 5.81 11.00
CA ARG A 472 -12.74 6.24 9.81
C ARG A 472 -13.26 7.65 10.03
N ASN A 473 -12.86 8.58 9.15
CA ASN A 473 -13.35 9.95 9.23
C ASN A 473 -14.79 10.08 8.73
N LYS A 474 -15.78 9.89 9.61
CA LYS A 474 -17.20 10.15 9.33
C LYS A 474 -17.55 11.64 9.44
N GLY A 475 -16.74 12.50 8.83
CA GLY A 475 -16.90 13.96 8.83
C GLY A 475 -16.57 14.64 10.17
N PHE A 476 -15.86 13.98 11.07
CA PHE A 476 -15.43 14.58 12.34
C PHE A 476 -14.25 15.55 12.14
N PHE A 477 -13.31 15.16 11.28
CA PHE A 477 -12.19 15.98 10.86
C PHE A 477 -12.54 16.64 9.54
N LYS A 478 -12.75 17.96 9.59
CA LYS A 478 -13.07 18.78 8.42
C LYS A 478 -12.19 20.03 8.46
N GLU A 479 -11.64 20.38 7.31
CA GLU A 479 -10.93 21.63 7.07
C GLU A 479 -11.24 22.13 5.65
N LYS A 480 -10.88 23.38 5.36
CA LYS A 480 -10.94 23.92 4.01
C LYS A 480 -9.54 23.83 3.41
N ASN A 481 -9.43 23.32 2.19
CA ASN A 481 -8.17 23.27 1.46
C ASN A 481 -8.21 24.25 0.28
N PRO A 482 -7.20 25.14 0.13
CA PRO A 482 -7.08 25.97 -1.05
C PRO A 482 -6.67 25.12 -2.25
N LYS A 483 -7.26 25.41 -3.41
CA LYS A 483 -6.92 24.85 -4.72
C LYS A 483 -6.59 25.97 -5.67
N PHE A 484 -5.37 25.95 -6.17
CA PHE A 484 -4.86 26.92 -7.12
C PHE A 484 -5.10 26.42 -8.54
N THR A 485 -5.59 27.28 -9.41
CA THR A 485 -5.73 27.03 -10.84
C THR A 485 -5.21 28.25 -11.57
N ILE A 486 -4.23 28.08 -12.45
CA ILE A 486 -3.68 29.20 -13.22
C ILE A 486 -4.76 29.75 -14.18
N LYS A 487 -4.90 31.09 -14.26
CA LYS A 487 -5.95 31.74 -15.07
C LYS A 487 -5.62 31.75 -16.55
N GLU A 488 -4.35 31.93 -16.89
CA GLU A 488 -3.86 32.12 -18.25
C GLU A 488 -4.17 30.91 -19.15
N ASN A 489 -3.68 29.72 -18.78
CA ASN A 489 -3.99 28.48 -19.46
C ASN A 489 -3.92 27.31 -18.46
N LYS A 490 -5.08 26.69 -18.19
CA LYS A 490 -5.24 25.62 -17.20
C LYS A 490 -4.51 24.33 -17.59
N ASP A 491 -4.30 24.10 -18.88
CA ASP A 491 -3.72 22.87 -19.42
C ASP A 491 -2.27 23.07 -19.92
N GLN A 492 -1.60 24.15 -19.50
CA GLN A 492 -0.24 24.47 -19.97
C GLN A 492 0.85 23.49 -19.46
N ILE A 493 0.53 22.64 -18.47
CA ILE A 493 1.46 21.66 -17.92
C ILE A 493 1.08 20.27 -18.45
N GLU A 494 1.91 19.73 -19.33
CA GLU A 494 1.85 18.35 -19.81
C GLU A 494 2.64 17.43 -18.85
N TYR A 495 2.08 16.26 -18.50
CA TYR A 495 2.80 15.22 -17.75
C TYR A 495 3.42 14.19 -18.70
N LEU A 496 4.74 14.03 -18.62
CA LEU A 496 5.50 13.17 -19.52
C LEU A 496 5.68 11.73 -18.97
N PRO A 497 5.89 10.74 -19.86
CA PRO A 497 6.29 9.39 -19.44
C PRO A 497 7.59 9.35 -18.63
N ILE A 498 7.66 8.37 -17.73
CA ILE A 498 8.76 8.19 -16.78
C ILE A 498 9.67 6.99 -17.13
N ASP A 499 9.67 6.55 -18.39
CA ASP A 499 10.46 5.39 -18.81
C ASP A 499 11.95 5.55 -18.51
N GLY A 500 12.51 4.56 -17.81
CA GLY A 500 13.88 4.57 -17.33
C GLY A 500 14.16 5.57 -16.18
N PHE A 501 13.13 6.08 -15.51
CA PHE A 501 13.24 6.84 -14.26
C PHE A 501 12.71 6.02 -13.08
N PRO A 502 13.09 6.35 -11.83
CA PRO A 502 12.66 5.57 -10.68
C PRO A 502 11.17 5.77 -10.40
N ARG A 503 10.59 4.86 -9.62
CA ARG A 503 9.21 4.99 -9.10
C ARG A 503 9.07 6.33 -8.36
N LEU A 504 7.88 6.95 -8.47
CA LEU A 504 7.53 8.27 -7.93
C LEU A 504 8.21 9.46 -8.63
N THR A 505 8.92 9.26 -9.74
CA THR A 505 9.32 10.38 -10.59
C THR A 505 8.09 11.07 -11.18
N VAL A 506 8.14 12.40 -11.25
CA VAL A 506 7.18 13.20 -12.02
C VAL A 506 7.97 13.97 -13.07
N ARG A 507 7.50 13.98 -14.30
CA ARG A 507 8.07 14.80 -15.37
C ARG A 507 6.97 15.67 -15.94
N THR A 508 7.28 16.95 -16.09
CA THR A 508 6.36 17.93 -16.66
C THR A 508 7.01 18.68 -17.81
N ARG A 509 6.19 19.14 -18.75
CA ARG A 509 6.57 20.05 -19.83
C ARG A 509 5.61 21.24 -19.87
N ASN A 510 6.14 22.43 -20.08
CA ASN A 510 5.36 23.64 -20.34
C ASN A 510 5.90 24.34 -21.57
N GLU A 511 5.20 24.21 -22.71
CA GLU A 511 5.60 24.87 -23.95
C GLU A 511 5.33 26.37 -23.97
N HIS A 512 4.53 26.86 -23.01
CA HIS A 512 4.11 28.26 -22.89
C HIS A 512 5.02 29.10 -21.97
N CYS A 513 6.06 28.51 -21.36
CA CYS A 513 6.94 29.22 -20.43
C CYS A 513 7.93 30.21 -21.09
N GLY A 514 7.99 30.27 -22.42
CA GLY A 514 8.81 31.23 -23.17
C GLY A 514 10.33 30.95 -23.15
N ASN A 515 10.76 29.78 -22.69
CA ASN A 515 12.17 29.39 -22.66
C ASN A 515 12.34 27.88 -22.98
N LYS A 516 13.59 27.40 -22.97
CA LYS A 516 13.94 25.96 -23.18
C LYS A 516 14.68 25.35 -21.99
N ILE A 517 14.62 26.02 -20.84
CA ILE A 517 15.35 25.64 -19.63
C ILE A 517 14.78 24.34 -19.07
N LYS A 518 15.67 23.40 -18.76
CA LYS A 518 15.35 22.13 -18.11
C LYS A 518 15.77 22.18 -16.65
N ALA A 519 14.85 21.86 -15.75
CA ALA A 519 15.12 21.78 -14.32
C ALA A 519 15.07 20.33 -13.82
N LEU A 520 16.02 19.96 -12.97
CA LEU A 520 16.01 18.72 -12.20
C LEU A 520 15.84 19.03 -10.72
N ILE A 521 14.78 18.51 -10.11
CA ILE A 521 14.45 18.77 -8.70
C ILE A 521 14.53 17.47 -7.92
N PHE A 522 15.51 17.38 -7.02
CA PHE A 522 15.59 16.33 -6.02
C PHE A 522 14.68 16.67 -4.84
N ARG A 523 13.75 15.77 -4.54
CA ARG A 523 12.53 16.12 -3.81
C ARG A 523 12.07 15.05 -2.83
N ASP A 524 11.09 15.41 -2.00
CA ASP A 524 10.27 14.49 -1.20
C ASP A 524 8.77 14.80 -1.36
N SER A 525 7.94 14.38 -0.40
CA SER A 525 6.49 14.57 -0.47
C SER A 525 6.04 16.02 -0.34
N PHE A 526 6.82 16.92 0.28
CA PHE A 526 6.46 18.35 0.38
C PHE A 526 6.43 19.01 -0.99
N SER A 527 7.34 18.61 -1.88
CA SER A 527 7.40 19.16 -3.23
C SER A 527 6.22 18.75 -4.11
N ASN A 528 5.35 17.81 -3.70
CA ASN A 528 4.15 17.46 -4.47
C ASN A 528 3.29 18.69 -4.76
N SER A 529 3.01 19.52 -3.74
CA SER A 529 2.24 20.76 -3.92
C SER A 529 3.01 21.85 -4.67
N LEU A 530 4.34 21.75 -4.79
CA LEU A 530 5.18 22.70 -5.54
C LEU A 530 5.18 22.42 -7.04
N ILE A 531 4.84 21.20 -7.49
CA ILE A 531 4.88 20.82 -8.91
C ILE A 531 4.07 21.78 -9.77
N GLN A 532 2.87 22.14 -9.31
CA GLN A 532 1.94 23.04 -10.00
C GLN A 532 2.47 24.48 -10.16
N PHE A 533 3.48 24.88 -9.36
CA PHE A 533 4.05 26.22 -9.41
C PHE A 533 5.39 26.23 -10.13
N PHE A 534 6.30 25.31 -9.79
CA PHE A 534 7.62 25.23 -10.42
C PHE A 534 7.51 24.87 -11.91
N SER A 535 6.58 24.00 -12.29
CA SER A 535 6.40 23.58 -13.69
C SER A 535 5.90 24.70 -14.61
N LEU A 536 5.46 25.85 -14.07
CA LEU A 536 5.04 27.00 -14.87
C LEU A 536 6.22 27.76 -15.47
N HIS A 537 7.43 27.61 -14.94
CA HIS A 537 8.57 28.46 -15.30
C HIS A 537 9.56 27.83 -16.27
N PHE A 538 9.60 26.49 -16.34
CA PHE A 538 10.61 25.77 -17.10
C PHE A 538 9.97 24.99 -18.24
N TYR A 539 10.73 24.81 -19.32
CA TYR A 539 10.28 24.04 -20.46
C TYR A 539 10.05 22.58 -20.08
N GLU A 540 10.97 21.98 -19.32
CA GLU A 540 10.78 20.67 -18.71
C GLU A 540 11.25 20.66 -17.25
N VAL A 541 10.49 20.00 -16.37
CA VAL A 541 10.93 19.73 -15.00
C VAL A 541 10.88 18.24 -14.72
N THR A 542 11.97 17.70 -14.20
CA THR A 542 12.04 16.32 -13.72
C THR A 542 12.18 16.30 -12.20
N TYR A 543 11.19 15.75 -11.51
CA TYR A 543 11.14 15.64 -10.05
C TYR A 543 11.52 14.22 -9.63
N ILE A 544 12.65 14.05 -8.95
CA ILE A 544 13.16 12.73 -8.53
C ILE A 544 13.15 12.61 -7.02
N TRP A 545 12.56 11.52 -6.53
CA TRP A 545 12.52 11.24 -5.09
C TRP A 545 13.90 10.97 -4.51
N GLY A 546 14.29 11.74 -3.49
CA GLY A 546 15.62 11.71 -2.90
C GLY A 546 16.70 12.31 -3.81
N TYR A 547 17.93 12.37 -3.31
CA TYR A 547 19.07 12.82 -4.11
C TYR A 547 19.61 11.65 -4.93
N LYS A 548 19.65 11.79 -6.26
CA LYS A 548 20.13 10.74 -7.18
C LYS A 548 20.92 11.37 -8.33
N GLU A 549 22.18 11.67 -8.06
CA GLU A 549 23.05 12.42 -8.96
C GLU A 549 23.17 11.82 -10.37
N TYR A 550 23.13 10.49 -10.50
CA TYR A 550 23.14 9.80 -11.78
C TYR A 550 22.17 10.40 -12.82
N TYR A 551 21.02 10.92 -12.38
CA TYR A 551 20.04 11.51 -13.28
C TYR A 551 20.39 12.90 -13.80
N VAL A 552 21.41 13.58 -13.25
CA VAL A 552 21.93 14.84 -13.80
C VAL A 552 22.44 14.61 -15.23
N GLY A 553 23.24 13.56 -15.44
CA GLY A 553 23.75 13.22 -16.78
C GLY A 553 22.65 12.76 -17.73
N LYS A 554 21.62 12.08 -17.22
CA LYS A 554 20.48 11.60 -18.02
C LYS A 554 19.51 12.72 -18.43
N VAL A 555 19.23 13.66 -17.53
CA VAL A 555 18.29 14.77 -17.79
C VAL A 555 18.97 15.91 -18.52
N GLN A 556 20.28 16.10 -18.31
CA GLN A 556 21.05 17.25 -18.78
C GLN A 556 20.36 18.58 -18.43
N PRO A 557 20.11 18.85 -17.13
CA PRO A 557 19.41 20.05 -16.71
C PRO A 557 20.32 21.29 -16.77
N ASP A 558 19.72 22.45 -17.00
CA ASP A 558 20.35 23.77 -16.81
C ASP A 558 20.30 24.19 -15.34
N ILE A 559 19.26 23.74 -14.62
CA ILE A 559 19.01 24.09 -13.23
C ILE A 559 18.82 22.82 -12.40
N ILE A 560 19.51 22.75 -11.25
CA ILE A 560 19.39 21.66 -10.30
C ILE A 560 18.95 22.24 -8.95
N ILE A 561 17.88 21.69 -8.38
CA ILE A 561 17.33 22.13 -7.10
C ILE A 561 17.27 20.93 -6.16
N GLU A 562 17.88 21.06 -4.98
CA GLU A 562 17.78 20.08 -3.90
C GLU A 562 16.88 20.65 -2.79
N GLY A 563 15.69 20.06 -2.63
CA GLY A 563 14.66 20.55 -1.73
C GLY A 563 14.06 19.45 -0.87
N PHE A 564 14.40 19.41 0.41
CA PHE A 564 13.91 18.41 1.35
C PHE A 564 13.28 19.03 2.59
N VAL A 565 12.38 18.29 3.21
CA VAL A 565 11.77 18.67 4.48
C VAL A 565 12.81 18.79 5.58
N GLU A 566 12.63 19.75 6.48
CA GLU A 566 13.54 20.14 7.56
C GLU A 566 14.12 18.94 8.35
N ARG A 567 13.29 17.94 8.65
CA ARG A 567 13.72 16.72 9.38
C ARG A 567 14.67 15.80 8.60
N GLU A 568 14.83 15.99 7.30
CA GLU A 568 15.71 15.21 6.41
C GLU A 568 16.98 15.96 6.02
N ILE A 569 17.09 17.26 6.32
CA ILE A 569 18.25 18.08 5.97
C ILE A 569 19.50 17.57 6.70
N GLY A 570 20.60 17.45 5.95
CA GLY A 570 21.91 16.99 6.45
C GLY A 570 22.02 15.48 6.69
N GLU A 571 20.97 14.68 6.45
CA GLU A 571 20.99 13.23 6.73
C GLU A 571 21.49 12.37 5.55
N LYS A 572 21.33 12.85 4.31
CA LYS A 572 21.54 12.07 3.08
C LYS A 572 22.93 12.22 2.46
N ILE A 573 23.87 12.83 3.17
CA ILE A 573 25.22 13.07 2.66
C ILE A 573 26.14 11.91 3.10
N LYS A 574 25.83 10.68 2.64
CA LYS A 574 26.79 9.56 2.73
C LYS A 574 27.97 9.79 1.82
#